data_AF-A0A938P6Y3-F1
#
_entry.id   AF-A0A938P6Y3-F1
#
_cell.length_a   1.000
_cell.length_b   1.000
_cell.length_c   1.000
_cell.angle_alpha   90.00
_cell.angle_beta   90.00
_cell.angle_gamma   90.00
#
_symmetry.space_group_name_H-M   'P 1'
#
loop_
_entity.id
_entity.type
_entity.pdbx_description
1 polymer ?
#
loop_
_entity_poly.entity_id
_entity_poly.type
_entity_poly.pdbx_seq_one_letter_code
_entity_poly.pdbx_strand_id
1 'polypeptide(L)'
;MQPQDPNHRSRAKPRTKVFASIRNFFERFVGAFAALNYQYESKHRFLGLPLLSIDIGFDTKQQMRHARGWTAIGTRATGLFAFGFFMARGLFAVGALAIGIGTVSLASIGLITVSVFGVGFVSVSVFAFGYLAVGILAIGYKSVGIIAIGREVVGIIGVGTQVDSLFSP
;
A
#
# COMPACT_ATOMS: atom_id res chain seq x y z
N MET A 1 0.31 -22.04 59.01
CA MET A 1 -0.51 -20.82 58.86
C MET A 1 -0.03 -20.08 57.61
N GLN A 2 -0.78 -20.14 56.52
CA GLN A 2 -0.77 -19.07 55.50
C GLN A 2 -1.80 -18.02 55.94
N PRO A 3 -1.58 -16.72 55.69
CA PRO A 3 -2.20 -16.14 54.49
C PRO A 3 -1.48 -14.95 53.81
N GLN A 4 -1.65 -14.92 52.48
CA GLN A 4 -1.85 -13.77 51.56
C GLN A 4 -0.71 -12.79 51.21
N ASP A 5 -0.34 -12.78 49.93
CA ASP A 5 -0.71 -11.65 49.03
C ASP A 5 -0.93 -12.13 47.57
N PRO A 6 -2.17 -12.05 47.01
CA PRO A 6 -2.50 -12.50 45.66
C PRO A 6 -2.65 -11.32 44.69
N ASN A 7 -1.60 -10.53 44.43
CA ASN A 7 -1.77 -9.32 43.61
C ASN A 7 -0.62 -8.92 42.68
N HIS A 8 0.02 -9.88 42.00
CA HIS A 8 0.69 -9.58 40.74
C HIS A 8 -0.32 -9.56 39.58
N ARG A 9 -1.20 -8.55 39.59
CA ARG A 9 -2.08 -8.22 38.46
C ARG A 9 -1.22 -7.92 37.24
N SER A 10 -1.30 -8.82 36.27
CA SER A 10 -0.85 -8.64 34.90
C SER A 10 -1.26 -7.27 34.36
N ARG A 11 -0.29 -6.36 34.20
CA ARG A 11 -0.41 -5.16 33.38
C ARG A 11 -0.49 -5.58 31.90
N ALA A 12 -1.66 -6.08 31.48
CA ALA A 12 -1.96 -6.32 30.07
C ALA A 12 -2.05 -4.96 29.35
N LYS A 13 -1.03 -4.68 28.53
CA LYS A 13 -0.83 -3.42 27.79
C LYS A 13 -2.09 -3.04 26.96
N PRO A 14 -2.57 -1.80 27.03
CA PRO A 14 -3.69 -1.29 26.21
C PRO A 14 -3.41 -1.26 24.69
N ARG A 15 -2.16 -1.54 24.26
CA ARG A 15 -1.73 -1.50 22.85
C ARG A 15 -2.42 -2.54 21.97
N THR A 16 -2.95 -3.64 22.53
CA THR A 16 -3.66 -4.67 21.76
C THR A 16 -5.07 -4.24 21.37
N LYS A 17 -5.74 -3.37 22.14
CA LYS A 17 -7.13 -2.95 21.86
C LYS A 17 -7.24 -2.13 20.57
N VAL A 18 -6.32 -1.19 20.37
CA VAL A 18 -6.29 -0.34 19.16
C VAL A 18 -5.97 -1.17 17.92
N PHE A 19 -4.94 -2.03 18.00
CA PHE A 19 -4.59 -2.92 16.89
C PHE A 19 -5.72 -3.89 16.56
N ALA A 20 -6.37 -4.47 17.57
CA ALA A 20 -7.55 -5.31 17.38
C ALA A 20 -8.71 -4.53 16.77
N SER A 21 -8.91 -3.26 17.13
CA SER A 21 -9.95 -2.41 16.55
C SER A 21 -9.70 -2.10 15.07
N ILE A 22 -8.45 -1.75 14.70
CA ILE A 22 -8.05 -1.54 13.30
C ILE A 22 -8.23 -2.83 12.50
N ARG A 23 -7.78 -3.97 13.04
CA ARG A 23 -7.95 -5.28 12.40
C ARG A 23 -9.43 -5.60 12.21
N ASN A 24 -10.25 -5.45 13.24
CA ASN A 24 -11.68 -5.77 13.16
C ASN A 24 -12.42 -4.83 12.20
N PHE A 25 -12.03 -3.54 12.15
CA PHE A 25 -12.56 -2.60 11.15
C PHE A 25 -12.16 -3.01 9.74
N PHE A 26 -10.89 -3.36 9.54
CA PHE A 26 -10.38 -3.82 8.25
C PHE A 26 -11.08 -5.10 7.80
N GLU A 27 -11.20 -6.11 8.66
CA GLU A 27 -11.93 -7.36 8.36
C GLU A 27 -13.40 -7.10 8.02
N ARG A 28 -14.07 -6.17 8.71
CA ARG A 28 -15.45 -5.78 8.40
C ARG A 28 -15.55 -5.04 7.07
N PHE A 29 -14.61 -4.15 6.78
CA PHE A 29 -14.56 -3.41 5.53
C PHE A 29 -14.27 -4.34 4.35
N VAL A 30 -13.27 -5.20 4.48
CA VAL A 30 -12.94 -6.26 3.51
C VAL A 30 -14.14 -7.18 3.33
N GLY A 31 -14.77 -7.62 4.42
CA GLY A 31 -15.96 -8.48 4.38
C GLY A 31 -17.15 -7.82 3.70
N ALA A 32 -17.39 -6.53 3.94
CA ALA A 32 -18.42 -5.75 3.27
C ALA A 32 -18.15 -5.61 1.76
N PHE A 33 -16.90 -5.34 1.37
CA PHE A 33 -16.49 -5.30 -0.04
C PHE A 33 -16.54 -6.69 -0.70
N ALA A 34 -16.21 -7.74 0.05
CA ALA A 34 -16.25 -9.13 -0.42
C ALA A 34 -17.68 -9.64 -0.63
N ALA A 35 -18.63 -9.15 0.17
CA ALA A 35 -20.05 -9.49 0.07
C ALA A 35 -20.76 -8.78 -1.10
N LEU A 36 -20.17 -7.73 -1.68
CA LEU A 36 -20.69 -7.10 -2.89
C LEU A 36 -20.37 -8.01 -4.08
N ASN A 37 -21.39 -8.70 -4.60
CA ASN A 37 -21.35 -9.41 -5.88
C ASN A 37 -21.90 -8.49 -6.97
N TYR A 38 -21.03 -7.64 -7.52
CA TYR A 38 -21.36 -6.75 -8.63
C TYR A 38 -20.51 -7.08 -9.85
N GLN A 39 -21.15 -7.73 -10.82
CA GLN A 39 -20.55 -8.11 -12.09
C GLN A 39 -21.12 -7.19 -13.17
N TYR A 40 -20.30 -6.28 -13.68
CA TYR A 40 -20.68 -5.37 -14.76
C TYR A 40 -19.57 -5.30 -15.81
N GLU A 41 -19.87 -5.85 -16.99
CA GLU A 41 -19.01 -5.80 -18.18
C GLU A 41 -19.58 -4.78 -19.17
N SER A 42 -18.79 -3.76 -19.52
CA SER A 42 -19.23 -2.74 -20.49
C SER A 42 -19.26 -3.28 -21.92
N LYS A 43 -20.27 -2.87 -22.70
CA LYS A 43 -20.50 -3.29 -24.09
C LYS A 43 -19.46 -2.77 -25.09
N HIS A 44 -18.73 -1.71 -24.75
CA HIS A 44 -17.74 -1.13 -25.65
C HIS A 44 -16.40 -1.88 -25.52
N ARG A 45 -16.03 -2.62 -26.57
CA ARG A 45 -14.75 -3.33 -26.71
C ARG A 45 -13.84 -2.53 -27.62
N PHE A 46 -12.65 -2.17 -27.16
CA PHE A 46 -11.64 -1.47 -27.96
C PHE A 46 -10.42 -2.38 -28.03
N LEU A 47 -9.94 -2.69 -29.25
CA LEU A 47 -8.84 -3.64 -29.51
C LEU A 47 -9.05 -5.08 -28.96
N GLY A 48 -10.30 -5.53 -28.83
CA GLY A 48 -10.61 -6.89 -28.33
C GLY A 48 -10.58 -7.03 -26.80
N LEU A 49 -10.37 -5.94 -26.06
CA LEU A 49 -10.49 -5.88 -24.60
C LEU A 49 -11.68 -4.98 -24.21
N PRO A 50 -12.45 -5.32 -23.15
CA PRO A 50 -13.52 -4.46 -22.66
C PRO A 50 -12.93 -3.14 -22.12
N LEU A 51 -13.54 -2.01 -22.48
CA LEU A 51 -13.12 -0.67 -21.99
C LEU A 51 -13.23 -0.56 -20.47
N LEU A 52 -14.22 -1.24 -19.89
CA LEU A 52 -14.49 -1.23 -18.46
C LEU A 52 -14.96 -2.62 -18.02
N SER A 53 -14.16 -3.29 -17.21
CA SER A 53 -14.52 -4.52 -16.51
C SER A 53 -14.58 -4.23 -15.02
N ILE A 54 -15.79 -4.26 -14.45
CA ILE A 54 -16.02 -4.13 -13.01
C ILE A 54 -16.39 -5.52 -12.50
N ASP A 55 -15.45 -6.16 -11.82
CA ASP A 55 -15.65 -7.43 -11.12
C ASP A 55 -15.38 -7.19 -9.63
N ILE A 56 -16.40 -6.71 -8.93
CA ILE A 56 -16.36 -6.57 -7.47
C ILE A 56 -17.04 -7.83 -6.93
N GLY A 57 -16.26 -8.71 -6.31
CA GLY A 57 -16.77 -9.93 -5.68
C GLY A 57 -15.71 -11.03 -5.54
N PHE A 58 -15.97 -11.97 -4.63
CA PHE A 58 -15.27 -13.25 -4.54
C PHE A 58 -16.24 -14.34 -4.99
N ASP A 59 -15.90 -15.05 -6.06
CA ASP A 59 -16.67 -16.21 -6.49
C ASP A 59 -16.69 -17.24 -5.34
N THR A 60 -17.86 -17.81 -5.05
CA THR A 60 -18.10 -18.88 -4.06
C THR A 60 -17.14 -20.08 -4.22
N LYS A 61 -16.47 -20.21 -5.37
CA LYS A 61 -15.48 -21.24 -5.68
C LYS A 61 -14.01 -20.89 -5.36
N GLN A 62 -13.70 -19.81 -4.63
CA GLN A 62 -12.32 -19.38 -4.31
C GLN A 62 -11.41 -19.15 -5.54
N GLN A 63 -11.96 -19.06 -6.75
CA GLN A 63 -11.21 -18.73 -7.97
C GLN A 63 -11.12 -17.21 -8.10
N MET A 64 -9.90 -16.68 -7.99
CA MET A 64 -9.66 -15.24 -8.14
C MET A 64 -9.90 -14.83 -9.60
N ARG A 65 -11.11 -14.35 -9.90
CA ARG A 65 -11.45 -13.80 -11.21
C ARG A 65 -10.59 -12.56 -11.50
N HIS A 66 -10.14 -12.47 -12.74
CA HIS A 66 -9.10 -11.52 -13.14
C HIS A 66 -9.70 -10.50 -14.10
N ALA A 67 -9.98 -9.31 -13.59
CA ALA A 67 -10.53 -8.22 -14.39
C ALA A 67 -9.45 -7.68 -15.35
N ARG A 68 -9.67 -7.81 -16.65
CA ARG A 68 -8.80 -7.29 -17.72
C ARG A 68 -9.56 -6.28 -18.56
N GLY A 69 -9.08 -5.04 -18.59
CA GLY A 69 -9.68 -4.00 -19.41
C GLY A 69 -8.82 -2.74 -19.44
N TRP A 70 -9.24 -1.72 -20.19
CA TRP A 70 -8.59 -0.41 -20.10
C TRP A 70 -8.79 0.20 -18.72
N THR A 71 -10.00 0.08 -18.17
CA THR A 71 -10.30 0.36 -16.77
C THR A 71 -10.77 -0.93 -16.10
N ALA A 72 -10.01 -1.42 -15.12
CA ALA A 72 -10.31 -2.65 -14.39
C ALA A 72 -10.58 -2.31 -12.92
N ILE A 73 -11.74 -2.70 -12.39
CA ILE A 73 -12.11 -2.51 -10.98
C ILE A 73 -12.42 -3.88 -10.39
N GLY A 74 -11.74 -4.28 -9.31
CA GLY A 74 -12.04 -5.56 -8.67
C GLY A 74 -11.07 -5.97 -7.57
N THR A 75 -11.11 -7.24 -7.17
CA THR A 75 -10.17 -7.79 -6.18
C THR A 75 -8.76 -7.96 -6.78
N ARG A 76 -8.69 -8.39 -8.04
CA ARG A 76 -7.50 -8.40 -8.90
C ARG A 76 -7.80 -7.66 -10.21
N ALA A 77 -7.19 -6.50 -10.40
CA ALA A 77 -7.38 -5.65 -11.57
C ALA A 77 -6.10 -5.55 -12.40
N THR A 78 -6.18 -5.78 -13.70
CA THR A 78 -5.08 -5.56 -14.65
C THR A 78 -5.55 -4.72 -15.83
N GLY A 79 -4.95 -3.55 -16.03
CA GLY A 79 -5.42 -2.61 -17.05
C GLY A 79 -4.58 -1.36 -17.19
N LEU A 80 -5.03 -0.38 -17.98
CA LEU A 80 -4.38 0.94 -18.04
C LEU A 80 -4.63 1.70 -16.72
N PHE A 81 -5.88 1.71 -16.27
CA PHE A 81 -6.34 2.18 -14.97
C PHE A 81 -6.87 1.01 -14.16
N ALA A 82 -6.13 0.56 -13.15
CA ALA A 82 -6.47 -0.60 -12.33
C ALA A 82 -6.80 -0.18 -10.89
N PHE A 83 -8.05 -0.39 -10.48
CA PHE A 83 -8.51 -0.20 -9.10
C PHE A 83 -8.73 -1.57 -8.46
N GLY A 84 -7.68 -2.08 -7.84
CA GLY A 84 -7.66 -3.42 -7.24
C GLY A 84 -7.73 -3.32 -5.72
N PHE A 85 -8.66 -3.99 -5.04
CA PHE A 85 -8.64 -3.99 -3.57
C PHE A 85 -7.37 -4.66 -3.02
N PHE A 86 -7.02 -5.84 -3.55
CA PHE A 86 -5.81 -6.57 -3.16
C PHE A 86 -4.65 -6.33 -4.12
N MET A 87 -4.86 -6.59 -5.42
CA MET A 87 -3.80 -6.50 -6.42
C MET A 87 -4.24 -5.66 -7.62
N ALA A 88 -3.45 -4.64 -7.94
CA ALA A 88 -3.65 -3.78 -9.11
C ALA A 88 -2.37 -3.76 -9.96
N ARG A 89 -2.49 -4.02 -11.27
CA ARG A 89 -1.38 -3.94 -12.22
C ARG A 89 -1.76 -3.07 -13.39
N GLY A 90 -1.02 -2.01 -13.65
CA GLY A 90 -1.37 -1.12 -14.74
C GLY A 90 -0.46 0.06 -14.94
N LEU A 91 -0.85 1.00 -15.81
CA LEU A 91 -0.14 2.27 -15.93
C LEU A 91 -0.40 3.11 -14.67
N PHE A 92 -1.67 3.20 -14.29
CA PHE A 92 -2.12 3.78 -13.02
C PHE A 92 -2.82 2.70 -12.19
N ALA A 93 -2.28 2.39 -11.02
CA ALA A 93 -2.79 1.31 -10.18
C ALA A 93 -3.03 1.78 -8.73
N VAL A 94 -4.23 1.54 -8.22
CA VAL A 94 -4.62 1.85 -6.83
C VAL A 94 -5.07 0.58 -6.14
N GLY A 95 -4.52 0.28 -4.96
CA GLY A 95 -4.87 -0.93 -4.22
C GLY A 95 -4.06 -1.21 -2.96
N ALA A 96 -4.18 -2.40 -2.36
CA ALA A 96 -3.26 -2.80 -1.30
C ALA A 96 -1.84 -3.06 -1.84
N LEU A 97 -1.76 -3.80 -2.96
CA LEU A 97 -0.53 -4.05 -3.72
C LEU A 97 -0.70 -3.51 -5.15
N ALA A 98 0.18 -2.61 -5.57
CA ALA A 98 0.11 -2.00 -6.90
C ALA A 98 1.44 -2.09 -7.64
N ILE A 99 1.38 -2.42 -8.94
CA ILE A 99 2.56 -2.40 -9.82
C ILE A 99 2.22 -1.57 -11.05
N GLY A 100 3.03 -0.55 -11.36
CA GLY A 100 2.74 0.32 -12.49
C GLY A 100 3.68 1.49 -12.68
N ILE A 101 3.32 2.45 -13.53
CA ILE A 101 4.08 3.70 -13.68
C ILE A 101 3.71 4.67 -12.56
N GLY A 102 2.41 4.87 -12.31
CA GLY A 102 1.89 5.65 -11.19
C GLY A 102 1.09 4.76 -10.26
N THR A 103 1.42 4.72 -8.97
CA THR A 103 0.73 3.84 -8.02
C THR A 103 0.42 4.50 -6.69
N VAL A 104 -0.74 4.17 -6.13
CA VAL A 104 -1.15 4.57 -4.77
C VAL A 104 -1.60 3.33 -4.01
N SER A 105 -0.81 2.88 -3.03
CA SER A 105 -1.09 1.61 -2.35
C SER A 105 -0.43 1.46 -0.99
N LEU A 106 -0.63 0.33 -0.32
CA LEU A 106 0.14 0.01 0.90
C LEU A 106 1.57 -0.41 0.55
N ALA A 107 1.72 -1.29 -0.44
CA ALA A 107 3.02 -1.56 -1.04
C ALA A 107 2.97 -1.42 -2.56
N SER A 108 3.98 -0.78 -3.14
CA SER A 108 4.05 -0.50 -4.57
C SER A 108 5.42 -0.71 -5.19
N ILE A 109 5.41 -1.05 -6.47
CA ILE A 109 6.60 -1.05 -7.32
C ILE A 109 6.27 -0.28 -8.59
N GLY A 110 7.04 0.76 -8.90
CA GLY A 110 6.75 1.57 -10.08
C GLY A 110 7.72 2.68 -10.40
N LEU A 111 7.35 3.57 -11.31
CA LEU A 111 8.17 4.76 -11.59
C LEU A 111 7.91 5.86 -10.56
N ILE A 112 6.63 6.13 -10.29
CA ILE A 112 6.13 7.10 -9.32
C ILE A 112 5.21 6.34 -8.35
N THR A 113 5.59 6.35 -7.07
CA THR A 113 4.90 5.55 -6.06
C THR A 113 4.51 6.42 -4.86
N VAL A 114 3.28 6.26 -4.38
CA VAL A 114 2.81 6.81 -3.11
C VAL A 114 2.30 5.66 -2.25
N SER A 115 3.04 5.28 -1.21
CA SER A 115 2.69 4.10 -0.43
C SER A 115 3.29 4.04 0.98
N VAL A 116 3.02 2.99 1.75
CA VAL A 116 3.76 2.77 3.00
C VAL A 116 5.14 2.18 2.68
N PHE A 117 5.19 1.22 1.76
CA PHE A 117 6.41 0.59 1.24
C PHE A 117 6.49 0.76 -0.28
N GLY A 118 7.35 1.67 -0.76
CA GLY A 118 7.41 2.00 -2.18
C GLY A 118 8.81 1.85 -2.75
N VAL A 119 8.92 1.06 -3.83
CA VAL A 119 10.15 0.96 -4.63
C VAL A 119 9.90 1.59 -5.99
N GLY A 120 10.67 2.61 -6.34
CA GLY A 120 10.52 3.25 -7.65
C GLY A 120 11.57 4.27 -8.02
N PHE A 121 11.36 5.01 -9.10
CA PHE A 121 12.27 6.11 -9.45
C PHE A 121 12.00 7.32 -8.56
N VAL A 122 10.75 7.73 -8.43
CA VAL A 122 10.24 8.69 -7.44
C VAL A 122 9.35 7.93 -6.46
N SER A 123 9.75 7.87 -5.19
CA SER A 123 8.98 7.17 -4.15
C SER A 123 8.68 8.12 -3.01
N VAL A 124 7.39 8.37 -2.77
CA VAL A 124 6.88 9.10 -1.60
C VAL A 124 6.23 8.07 -0.69
N SER A 125 7.00 7.53 0.25
CA SER A 125 6.54 6.44 1.10
C SER A 125 7.12 6.50 2.50
N VAL A 126 6.48 5.87 3.48
CA VAL A 126 7.07 5.77 4.83
C VAL A 126 8.44 5.10 4.77
N PHE A 127 8.53 4.00 4.02
CA PHE A 127 9.74 3.31 3.60
C PHE A 127 9.89 3.48 2.09
N ALA A 128 10.71 4.44 1.68
CA ALA A 128 10.92 4.81 0.29
C ALA A 128 12.28 4.31 -0.21
N PHE A 129 12.27 3.60 -1.34
CA PHE A 129 13.46 3.16 -2.05
C PHE A 129 13.41 3.68 -3.48
N GLY A 130 14.45 4.38 -3.94
CA GLY A 130 14.44 4.89 -5.31
C GLY A 130 15.56 5.82 -5.72
N TYR A 131 15.40 6.49 -6.87
CA TYR A 131 16.33 7.58 -7.24
C TYR A 131 16.04 8.82 -6.39
N LEU A 132 14.77 9.23 -6.33
CA LEU A 132 14.23 10.28 -5.47
C LEU A 132 13.32 9.64 -4.42
N ALA A 133 13.82 9.48 -3.21
CA ALA A 133 13.09 8.84 -2.11
C ALA A 133 12.69 9.87 -1.05
N VAL A 134 11.40 9.95 -0.71
CA VAL A 134 10.86 10.84 0.32
C VAL A 134 10.09 10.00 1.33
N GLY A 135 10.51 10.01 2.59
CA GLY A 135 9.93 9.13 3.61
C GLY A 135 10.42 9.32 5.03
N ILE A 136 9.98 8.46 5.93
CA ILE A 136 10.59 8.37 7.27
C ILE A 136 11.95 7.69 7.14
N LEU A 137 11.98 6.57 6.43
CA LEU A 137 13.19 5.90 5.96
C LEU A 137 13.26 6.06 4.44
N ALA A 138 14.25 6.81 3.95
CA ALA A 138 14.45 7.06 2.53
C ALA A 138 15.83 6.56 2.09
N ILE A 139 15.88 5.64 1.12
CA ILE A 139 17.13 5.13 0.56
C ILE A 139 17.16 5.36 -0.94
N GLY A 140 18.16 6.09 -1.42
CA GLY A 140 18.21 6.50 -2.82
C GLY A 140 19.37 7.38 -3.20
N TYR A 141 19.35 7.94 -4.41
CA TYR A 141 20.38 8.90 -4.83
C TYR A 141 20.15 10.26 -4.16
N LYS A 142 18.92 10.78 -4.28
CA LYS A 142 18.39 11.92 -3.55
C LYS A 142 17.37 11.43 -2.53
N SER A 143 17.66 11.60 -1.24
CA SER A 143 16.83 11.05 -0.17
C SER A 143 16.42 12.16 0.80
N VAL A 144 15.12 12.27 1.08
CA VAL A 144 14.55 13.23 2.03
C VAL A 144 13.79 12.48 3.12
N GLY A 145 14.17 12.67 4.37
CA GLY A 145 13.47 11.97 5.46
C GLY A 145 14.05 12.17 6.84
N ILE A 146 13.47 11.49 7.83
CA ILE A 146 14.04 11.48 9.18
C ILE A 146 15.36 10.72 9.17
N ILE A 147 15.34 9.50 8.59
CA ILE A 147 16.50 8.68 8.35
C ILE A 147 16.65 8.56 6.83
N ALA A 148 17.71 9.14 6.28
CA ALA A 148 17.92 9.17 4.84
C ALA A 148 19.33 8.70 4.48
N ILE A 149 19.42 7.85 3.46
CA ILE A 149 20.68 7.28 3.00
C ILE A 149 20.77 7.53 1.50
N GLY A 150 21.88 8.12 1.06
CA GLY A 150 22.04 8.46 -0.35
C GLY A 150 23.25 9.31 -0.66
N ARG A 151 23.30 9.85 -1.88
CA ARG A 151 24.38 10.76 -2.28
C ARG A 151 24.08 12.20 -1.84
N GLU A 152 22.85 12.64 -2.09
CA GLU A 152 22.28 13.91 -1.63
C GLU A 152 21.19 13.59 -0.61
N VAL A 153 21.40 13.98 0.64
CA VAL A 153 20.53 13.63 1.76
C VAL A 153 20.05 14.89 2.45
N VAL A 154 18.73 15.01 2.63
CA VAL A 154 18.11 16.04 3.45
C VAL A 154 17.37 15.37 4.59
N GLY A 155 17.78 15.59 5.84
CA GLY A 155 17.16 14.89 6.95
C GLY A 155 17.72 15.20 8.32
N ILE A 156 17.20 14.51 9.33
CA ILE A 156 17.72 14.60 10.70
C ILE A 156 18.95 13.72 10.85
N ILE A 157 18.85 12.48 10.35
CA ILE A 157 19.92 11.50 10.36
C ILE A 157 20.20 11.12 8.92
N GLY A 158 21.29 11.64 8.37
CA GLY A 158 21.69 11.42 6.98
C GLY A 158 23.02 10.70 6.85
N VAL A 159 23.08 9.68 5.98
CA VAL A 159 24.34 9.02 5.60
C VAL A 159 24.55 9.21 4.10
N GLY A 160 25.56 9.99 3.74
CA GLY A 160 25.83 10.31 2.35
C GLY A 160 27.04 11.20 2.13
N THR A 161 27.31 11.51 0.87
CA THR A 161 28.40 12.43 0.49
C THR A 161 28.04 13.90 0.71
N GLN A 162 26.78 14.26 0.49
CA GLN A 162 26.22 15.58 0.74
C GLN A 162 25.02 15.41 1.67
N VAL A 163 25.16 15.88 2.92
CA VAL A 163 24.14 15.73 3.96
C VAL A 163 23.75 17.11 4.47
N ASP A 164 22.57 17.56 4.08
CA ASP A 164 21.95 18.78 4.60
C ASP A 164 21.13 18.41 5.84
N SER A 165 21.79 18.51 6.99
CA SER A 165 21.14 18.32 8.27
C SER A 165 20.24 19.52 8.56
N LEU A 166 18.93 19.31 8.69
CA LEU A 166 17.96 20.39 9.00
C LEU A 166 18.21 21.09 10.37
N PHE A 167 19.18 20.59 11.15
CA PHE A 167 19.61 21.12 12.45
C PHE A 167 21.05 21.66 12.45
N SER A 168 21.73 21.74 11.30
CA SER A 168 23.05 22.39 11.25
C SER A 168 22.88 23.90 10.96
N PRO A 169 23.32 24.79 11.87
CA PRO A 169 23.21 26.25 11.71
C PRO A 169 24.14 26.81 10.62
#